data_AF-K1QV24-F1
#
_entry.id   AF-K1QV24-F1
#
_cell.length_a   1.000
_cell.length_b   1.000
_cell.length_c   1.000
_cell.angle_alpha   90.00
_cell.angle_beta   90.00
_cell.angle_gamma   90.00
#
_symmetry.space_group_name_H-M   'P 1'
#
loop_
_entity.id
_entity.type
_entity.pdbx_description
1 polymer ?
#
loop_
_entity_poly.entity_id
_entity_poly.type
_entity_poly.pdbx_seq_one_letter_code
_entity_poly.pdbx_strand_id
1 'polypeptide(L)'
;MEPHVHDIFFPNENPDPVLDYIDTRGFPMDKLATALVAESISKLKDEYKFHQMIDKSSLQDVLRDIYNGLQWKKLGFCLYSLTYPDVVRDQKTGVCLRDFIDDNGHVWAEKLLAHIMEPRWTLTWMFRIVRGQCTEADYNRGMNALFVKIHLLDPQVVIPAFQFLLNQKALPSVNLELATRNYLGGSLDSSLLDEEVMAAEHKDSVPLNASRISLSDLEVTHGVEVEEFITSECRTLDIWNEKRPENSKLSKARDRCVVM
;
A
#
# COMPACT_ATOMS: atom_id res chain seq x y z
N MET A 1 13.26 23.10 -6.02
CA MET A 1 12.44 22.03 -5.45
C MET A 1 12.63 20.86 -6.38
N GLU A 2 13.09 19.72 -5.86
CA GLU A 2 13.10 18.48 -6.63
C GLU A 2 11.64 18.14 -6.95
N PRO A 3 11.30 17.81 -8.21
CA PRO A 3 9.91 17.54 -8.60
C PRO A 3 9.41 16.28 -7.88
N HIS A 4 8.24 16.37 -7.26
CA HIS A 4 7.64 15.22 -6.59
C HIS A 4 7.17 14.20 -7.64
N VAL A 5 7.12 12.91 -7.28
CA VAL A 5 6.57 11.83 -8.13
C VAL A 5 5.21 12.23 -8.73
N HIS A 6 4.38 12.89 -7.92
CA HIS A 6 3.09 13.44 -8.35
C HIS A 6 3.20 14.41 -9.53
N ASP A 7 4.14 15.36 -9.48
CA ASP A 7 4.25 16.43 -10.49
C ASP A 7 4.72 15.89 -11.86
N ILE A 8 5.50 14.81 -11.85
CA ILE A 8 6.08 14.20 -13.05
C ILE A 8 5.06 13.29 -13.73
N PHE A 9 4.45 12.39 -12.95
CA PHE A 9 3.64 11.30 -13.48
C PHE A 9 2.14 11.59 -13.43
N PHE A 10 1.68 12.42 -12.49
CA PHE A 10 0.25 12.73 -12.27
C PHE A 10 -0.05 14.24 -12.34
N PRO A 11 0.43 14.99 -13.36
CA PRO A 11 0.34 16.46 -13.38
C PRO A 11 -1.09 17.00 -13.53
N ASN A 12 -2.04 16.15 -13.94
CA ASN A 12 -3.45 16.51 -14.12
C ASN A 12 -4.29 16.18 -12.89
N GLU A 13 -3.74 15.46 -11.91
CA GLU A 13 -4.42 15.20 -10.66
C GLU A 13 -4.23 16.38 -9.72
N ASN A 14 -5.31 16.85 -9.10
CA ASN A 14 -5.20 17.83 -8.05
C ASN A 14 -4.95 17.07 -6.74
N PRO A 15 -3.96 17.48 -5.93
CA PRO A 15 -3.75 16.87 -4.62
C PRO A 15 -5.06 17.01 -3.82
N ASP A 16 -5.55 15.87 -3.30
CA ASP A 16 -6.76 15.86 -2.50
C ASP A 16 -6.52 16.76 -1.26
N PRO A 17 -7.37 17.78 -1.00
CA PRO A 17 -7.22 18.66 0.15
C PRO A 17 -7.18 17.90 1.49
N VAL A 18 -7.71 16.67 1.53
CA VAL A 18 -7.66 15.80 2.70
C VAL A 18 -6.21 15.41 3.06
N LEU A 19 -5.29 15.36 2.10
CA LEU A 19 -3.88 14.99 2.33
C LEU A 19 -3.16 15.97 3.27
N ASP A 20 -3.54 17.25 3.28
CA ASP A 20 -2.96 18.27 4.18
C ASP A 20 -3.27 17.99 5.67
N TYR A 21 -4.31 17.20 5.94
CA TYR A 21 -4.74 16.84 7.29
C TYR A 21 -4.25 15.46 7.74
N ILE A 22 -3.60 14.69 6.85
CA ILE A 22 -3.11 13.35 7.15
C ILE A 22 -1.65 13.44 7.60
N ASP A 23 -1.37 13.00 8.84
CA ASP A 23 0.01 12.88 9.32
C ASP A 23 0.68 11.66 8.68
N THR A 24 1.43 11.89 7.61
CA THR A 24 2.19 10.85 6.89
C THR A 24 3.53 10.50 7.55
N ARG A 25 3.96 11.20 8.63
CA ARG A 25 5.28 11.00 9.25
C ARG A 25 5.53 9.58 9.76
N GLY A 26 4.48 8.78 9.93
CA GLY A 26 4.57 7.37 10.36
C GLY A 26 4.81 6.35 9.24
N PHE A 27 4.55 6.70 7.98
CA PHE A 27 4.69 5.80 6.83
C PHE A 27 5.42 6.51 5.69
N PRO A 28 6.58 6.01 5.22
CA PRO A 28 7.34 6.65 4.15
C PRO A 28 6.63 6.45 2.80
N MET A 29 5.56 7.23 2.55
CA MET A 29 4.76 7.19 1.33
C MET A 29 5.62 7.45 0.10
N ASP A 30 6.57 8.37 0.19
CA ASP A 30 7.48 8.71 -0.91
C ASP A 30 8.29 7.50 -1.38
N LYS A 31 8.82 6.71 -0.43
CA LYS A 31 9.58 5.49 -0.75
C LYS A 31 8.72 4.46 -1.47
N LEU A 32 7.46 4.29 -1.06
CA LEU A 32 6.51 3.40 -1.74
C LEU A 32 6.16 3.92 -3.13
N ALA A 33 5.86 5.21 -3.25
CA ALA A 33 5.51 5.85 -4.53
C ALA A 33 6.66 5.73 -5.54
N THR A 34 7.89 6.05 -5.15
CA THR A 34 9.08 5.90 -5.98
C THR A 34 9.29 4.44 -6.40
N ALA A 35 9.14 3.48 -5.49
CA ALA A 35 9.31 2.06 -5.81
C ALA A 35 8.21 1.54 -6.75
N LEU A 36 6.96 1.99 -6.60
CA LEU A 36 5.85 1.60 -7.48
C LEU A 36 6.01 2.14 -8.89
N VAL A 37 6.38 3.41 -9.03
CA VAL A 37 6.66 4.02 -10.33
C VAL A 37 7.87 3.35 -10.99
N ALA A 38 8.94 3.11 -10.24
CA ALA A 38 10.10 2.36 -10.74
C ALA A 38 9.73 0.93 -11.18
N GLU A 39 8.77 0.29 -10.51
CA GLU A 39 8.25 -1.02 -10.91
C GLU A 39 7.55 -0.97 -12.26
N SER A 40 6.67 0.02 -12.46
CA SER A 40 6.01 0.26 -13.75
C SER A 40 7.05 0.53 -14.85
N ILE A 41 7.97 1.49 -14.67
CA ILE A 41 9.07 1.78 -15.61
C ILE A 41 9.86 0.51 -15.95
N SER A 42 10.21 -0.31 -14.96
CA SER A 42 10.99 -1.53 -15.19
C SER A 42 10.28 -2.60 -16.04
N LYS A 43 8.94 -2.58 -16.06
CA LYS A 43 8.09 -3.53 -16.80
C LYS A 43 7.78 -3.02 -18.22
N LEU A 44 7.62 -1.72 -18.39
CA LEU A 44 7.32 -1.08 -19.66
C LEU A 44 8.50 -1.16 -20.62
N LYS A 45 8.34 -1.88 -21.74
CA LYS A 45 9.35 -1.91 -22.81
C LYS A 45 9.14 -0.73 -23.74
N ASP A 46 9.58 0.42 -23.30
CA ASP A 46 9.55 1.68 -24.03
C ASP A 46 10.64 1.75 -25.13
N GLU A 47 10.45 2.65 -26.10
CA GLU A 47 11.41 2.86 -27.20
C GLU A 47 12.71 3.52 -26.72
N TYR A 48 12.65 4.29 -25.63
CA TYR A 48 13.76 5.06 -25.08
C TYR A 48 14.59 4.26 -24.06
N LYS A 49 14.22 3.01 -23.79
CA LYS A 49 14.91 2.08 -22.90
C LYS A 49 15.02 2.56 -21.44
N PHE A 50 14.08 3.33 -20.92
CA PHE A 50 14.02 3.70 -19.50
C PHE A 50 13.98 2.49 -18.58
N HIS A 51 13.29 1.41 -18.97
CA HIS A 51 13.30 0.14 -18.24
C HIS A 51 14.69 -0.45 -18.00
N GLN A 52 15.67 -0.14 -18.85
CA GLN A 52 17.03 -0.61 -18.70
C GLN A 52 17.80 0.14 -17.64
N MET A 53 17.32 1.28 -17.14
CA MET A 53 17.97 2.05 -16.08
C MET A 53 17.69 1.48 -14.69
N ILE A 54 16.67 0.64 -14.54
CA ILE A 54 16.24 0.11 -13.24
C ILE A 54 16.85 -1.26 -12.96
N ASP A 55 17.49 -1.42 -11.80
CA ASP A 55 17.89 -2.72 -11.26
C ASP A 55 16.67 -3.46 -10.68
N LYS A 56 16.18 -4.44 -11.43
CA LYS A 56 15.01 -5.23 -11.05
C LYS A 56 15.23 -6.05 -9.78
N SER A 57 16.45 -6.53 -9.52
CA SER A 57 16.76 -7.29 -8.31
C SER A 57 16.63 -6.41 -7.08
N SER A 58 17.34 -5.28 -7.08
CA SER A 58 17.32 -4.32 -5.97
C SER A 58 15.91 -3.77 -5.74
N LEU A 59 15.16 -3.49 -6.81
CA LEU A 59 13.78 -3.02 -6.70
C LEU A 59 12.86 -4.05 -6.03
N GLN A 60 12.98 -5.33 -6.39
CA GLN A 60 12.18 -6.40 -5.77
C GLN A 60 12.52 -6.55 -4.28
N ASP A 61 13.79 -6.38 -3.90
CA ASP A 61 14.20 -6.39 -2.50
C ASP A 61 13.58 -5.20 -1.73
N VAL A 62 13.62 -3.99 -2.30
CA VAL A 62 13.00 -2.79 -1.70
C VAL A 62 11.49 -2.96 -1.52
N LEU A 63 10.78 -3.43 -2.56
CA LEU A 63 9.34 -3.68 -2.49
C LEU A 63 9.00 -4.76 -1.46
N ARG A 64 9.78 -5.85 -1.42
CA ARG A 64 9.60 -6.92 -0.43
C ARG A 64 9.77 -6.40 0.99
N ASP A 65 10.73 -5.52 1.23
CA ASP A 65 10.97 -4.93 2.54
C ASP A 65 9.82 -4.01 2.97
N ILE A 66 9.26 -3.23 2.03
CA ILE A 66 8.09 -2.39 2.30
C ILE A 66 6.87 -3.26 2.64
N TYR A 67 6.52 -4.23 1.77
CA TYR A 67 5.32 -5.06 1.94
C TYR A 67 5.41 -6.01 3.16
N ASN A 68 6.60 -6.40 3.59
CA ASN A 68 6.78 -7.18 4.83
C ASN A 68 6.99 -6.32 6.08
N GLY A 69 7.18 -5.01 5.88
CA GLY A 69 7.46 -4.04 6.93
C GLY A 69 6.33 -3.90 7.94
N LEU A 70 6.71 -3.54 9.18
CA LEU A 70 5.75 -3.31 10.26
C LEU A 70 4.78 -2.15 9.93
N GLN A 71 5.26 -1.11 9.25
CA GLN A 71 4.42 0.04 8.92
C GLN A 71 3.34 -0.31 7.89
N TRP A 72 3.65 -1.16 6.91
CA TRP A 72 2.66 -1.69 5.95
C TRP A 72 1.55 -2.48 6.66
N LYS A 73 1.95 -3.36 7.58
CA LYS A 73 1.02 -4.15 8.40
C LYS A 73 0.13 -3.26 9.29
N LYS A 74 0.71 -2.23 9.90
CA LYS A 74 -0.03 -1.23 10.70
C LYS A 74 -1.02 -0.44 9.85
N LEU A 75 -0.60 0.08 8.69
CA LEU A 75 -1.48 0.79 7.76
C LEU A 75 -2.67 -0.09 7.36
N GLY A 76 -2.39 -1.35 7.03
CA GLY A 76 -3.43 -2.33 6.75
C GLY A 76 -4.40 -2.53 7.88
N PHE A 77 -3.89 -2.68 9.11
CA PHE A 77 -4.73 -2.83 10.28
C PHE A 77 -5.60 -1.58 10.52
N CYS A 78 -5.06 -0.37 10.33
CA CYS A 78 -5.82 0.88 10.44
C CYS A 78 -6.96 0.94 9.41
N LEU A 79 -6.65 0.73 8.12
CA LEU A 79 -7.65 0.74 7.04
C LEU A 79 -8.70 -0.36 7.20
N TYR A 80 -8.26 -1.55 7.59
CA TYR A 80 -9.16 -2.65 7.91
C TYR A 80 -10.10 -2.26 9.05
N SER A 81 -9.60 -1.62 10.10
CA SER A 81 -10.40 -1.22 11.24
C SER A 81 -11.42 -0.12 10.90
N LEU A 82 -11.09 0.80 9.98
CA LEU A 82 -12.04 1.82 9.50
C LEU A 82 -13.19 1.22 8.68
N THR A 83 -12.89 0.22 7.85
CA THR A 83 -13.86 -0.38 6.91
C THR A 83 -14.67 -1.53 7.54
N TYR A 84 -14.10 -2.25 8.51
CA TYR A 84 -14.73 -3.42 9.12
C TYR A 84 -16.13 -3.15 9.71
N PRO A 85 -16.38 -2.04 10.43
CA PRO A 85 -17.71 -1.69 10.94
C PRO A 85 -18.81 -1.63 9.88
N ASP A 86 -18.48 -1.23 8.65
CA ASP A 86 -19.44 -1.08 7.55
C ASP A 86 -19.69 -2.38 6.78
N VAL A 87 -18.64 -3.19 6.67
CA VAL A 87 -18.66 -4.43 5.91
C VAL A 87 -19.32 -5.55 6.70
N VAL A 88 -19.12 -5.60 8.03
CA VAL A 88 -19.70 -6.65 8.86
C VAL A 88 -21.16 -6.36 9.16
N ARG A 89 -22.02 -7.22 8.63
CA ARG A 89 -23.48 -7.15 8.78
C ARG A 89 -24.04 -8.44 9.33
N ASP A 90 -25.07 -8.32 10.16
CA ASP A 90 -25.86 -9.47 10.54
C ASP A 90 -26.62 -10.02 9.32
N GLN A 91 -26.49 -11.32 9.04
CA GLN A 91 -27.04 -11.94 7.83
C GLN A 91 -28.57 -11.97 7.80
N LYS A 92 -29.23 -11.88 8.95
CA LYS A 92 -30.69 -11.96 9.05
C LYS A 92 -31.35 -10.58 9.01
N THR A 93 -30.75 -9.62 9.69
CA THR A 93 -31.31 -8.27 9.91
C THR A 93 -30.67 -7.20 9.03
N GLY A 94 -29.47 -7.44 8.48
CA GLY A 94 -28.74 -6.50 7.62
C GLY A 94 -28.06 -5.34 8.35
N VAL A 95 -28.23 -5.27 9.67
CA VAL A 95 -27.68 -4.23 10.55
C VAL A 95 -26.14 -4.29 10.54
N CYS A 96 -25.50 -3.12 10.47
CA CYS A 96 -24.04 -2.99 10.45
C CYS A 96 -23.46 -3.06 11.85
N LEU A 97 -22.20 -3.49 11.96
CA LEU A 97 -21.47 -3.39 13.21
C LEU A 97 -21.32 -1.93 13.66
N ARG A 98 -21.20 -0.97 12.73
CA ARG A 98 -21.16 0.48 13.02
C ARG A 98 -22.30 0.93 13.93
N ASP A 99 -23.51 0.42 13.72
CA ASP A 99 -24.71 0.79 14.49
C ASP A 99 -24.59 0.49 15.99
N PHE A 100 -23.62 -0.35 16.39
CA PHE A 100 -23.34 -0.70 17.78
C PHE A 100 -22.09 -0.02 18.36
N ILE A 101 -21.24 0.56 17.52
CA ILE A 101 -19.96 1.17 17.93
C ILE A 101 -20.17 2.61 18.39
N ASP A 102 -20.92 3.42 17.63
CA ASP A 102 -20.86 4.88 17.70
C ASP A 102 -21.25 5.47 19.07
N ASP A 103 -22.17 4.85 19.81
CA ASP A 103 -22.62 5.37 21.12
C ASP A 103 -22.31 4.45 22.33
N ASN A 104 -22.07 3.15 22.12
CA ASN A 104 -22.00 2.17 23.22
C ASN A 104 -20.92 1.08 23.02
N GLY A 105 -19.89 1.33 22.20
CA GLY A 105 -18.81 0.37 21.92
C GLY A 105 -18.21 -0.27 23.18
N HIS A 106 -17.86 0.54 24.18
CA HIS A 106 -17.31 0.07 25.46
C HIS A 106 -18.22 -0.92 26.21
N VAL A 107 -19.54 -0.67 26.25
CA VAL A 107 -20.51 -1.58 26.90
C VAL A 107 -20.52 -2.94 26.20
N TRP A 108 -20.41 -2.95 24.87
CA TRP A 108 -20.33 -4.18 24.10
C TRP A 108 -18.99 -4.88 24.27
N ALA A 109 -17.88 -4.14 24.39
CA ALA A 109 -16.57 -4.70 24.69
C ALA A 109 -16.56 -5.42 26.05
N GLU A 110 -17.15 -4.80 27.08
CA GLU A 110 -17.30 -5.40 28.42
C GLU A 110 -18.17 -6.65 28.40
N LYS A 111 -19.32 -6.61 27.71
CA LYS A 111 -20.19 -7.80 27.54
C LYS A 111 -19.46 -8.94 26.84
N LEU A 112 -18.68 -8.62 25.80
CA LEU A 112 -17.90 -9.60 25.06
C LEU A 112 -16.80 -10.21 25.95
N LEU A 113 -16.10 -9.37 26.73
CA LEU A 113 -15.11 -9.86 27.70
C LEU A 113 -15.76 -10.77 28.75
N ALA A 114 -16.88 -10.35 29.35
CA ALA A 114 -17.61 -11.15 30.32
C ALA A 114 -18.01 -12.52 29.75
N HIS A 115 -18.47 -12.56 28.49
CA HIS A 115 -18.81 -13.80 27.80
C HIS A 115 -17.60 -14.73 27.61
N ILE A 116 -16.44 -14.19 27.23
CA ILE A 116 -15.19 -14.97 27.10
C ILE A 116 -14.74 -15.52 28.45
N MET A 117 -15.00 -14.78 29.53
CA MET A 117 -14.67 -15.20 30.89
C MET A 117 -15.61 -16.28 31.45
N GLU A 118 -16.73 -16.58 30.79
CA GLU A 118 -17.63 -17.63 31.23
C GLU A 118 -16.97 -19.02 31.12
N PRO A 119 -17.04 -19.87 32.16
CA PRO A 119 -16.47 -21.22 32.10
C PRO A 119 -17.02 -22.07 30.94
N ARG A 120 -18.29 -21.85 30.57
CA ARG A 120 -18.94 -22.53 29.44
C ARG A 120 -18.26 -22.23 28.10
N TRP A 121 -17.76 -21.01 27.93
CA TRP A 121 -17.06 -20.61 26.72
C TRP A 121 -15.77 -21.42 26.56
N THR A 122 -14.95 -21.48 27.62
CA THR A 122 -13.71 -22.28 27.64
C THR A 122 -13.97 -23.76 27.41
N LEU A 123 -14.99 -24.32 28.08
CA LEU A 123 -15.38 -25.73 27.91
C LEU A 123 -15.77 -26.05 26.46
N THR A 124 -16.45 -25.12 25.79
CA THR A 124 -16.87 -25.29 24.39
C THR A 124 -15.65 -25.40 23.46
N TRP A 125 -14.66 -24.52 23.61
CA TRP A 125 -13.43 -24.58 22.82
C TRP A 125 -12.59 -25.82 23.12
N MET A 126 -12.40 -26.12 24.40
CA MET A 126 -11.68 -27.32 24.83
C MET A 126 -12.29 -28.58 24.21
N PHE A 127 -13.62 -28.70 24.24
CA PHE A 127 -14.32 -29.84 23.67
C PHE A 127 -14.15 -29.94 22.15
N ARG A 128 -14.23 -28.81 21.42
CA ARG A 128 -14.01 -28.78 19.96
C ARG A 128 -12.58 -29.23 19.61
N ILE A 129 -11.59 -28.79 20.36
CA ILE A 129 -10.18 -29.16 20.16
C ILE A 129 -9.97 -30.65 20.45
N VAL A 130 -10.42 -31.14 21.61
CA VAL A 130 -10.25 -32.55 22.03
C VAL A 130 -10.95 -33.51 21.06
N ARG A 131 -12.08 -33.12 20.48
CA ARG A 131 -12.79 -33.91 19.46
C ARG A 131 -12.22 -33.77 18.04
N GLY A 132 -11.14 -33.01 17.85
CA GLY A 132 -10.53 -32.78 16.54
C GLY A 132 -11.38 -31.94 15.58
N GLN A 133 -12.37 -31.20 16.09
CA GLN A 133 -13.25 -30.33 15.30
C GLN A 133 -12.66 -28.94 15.06
N CYS A 134 -11.53 -28.64 15.70
CA CYS A 134 -10.83 -27.36 15.62
C CYS A 134 -9.35 -27.63 15.80
N THR A 135 -8.54 -27.12 14.87
CA THR A 135 -7.09 -27.11 15.05
C THR A 135 -6.66 -25.94 15.93
N GLU A 136 -5.43 -25.96 16.43
CA GLU A 136 -4.84 -24.82 17.13
C GLU A 136 -4.75 -23.57 16.24
N ALA A 137 -4.52 -23.75 14.93
CA ALA A 137 -4.51 -22.67 13.95
C ALA A 137 -5.90 -22.04 13.80
N ASP A 138 -6.95 -22.85 13.74
CA ASP A 138 -8.34 -22.37 13.66
C ASP A 138 -8.74 -21.62 14.94
N TYR A 139 -8.30 -22.12 16.10
CA TYR A 139 -8.50 -21.46 17.39
C TYR A 139 -7.82 -20.09 17.42
N ASN A 140 -6.52 -20.02 17.08
CA ASN A 140 -5.77 -18.76 17.03
C ASN A 140 -6.38 -17.77 16.03
N ARG A 141 -6.86 -18.24 14.87
CA ARG A 141 -7.58 -17.41 13.91
C ARG A 141 -8.87 -16.84 14.51
N GLY A 142 -9.64 -17.66 15.24
CA GLY A 142 -10.84 -17.23 15.96
C GLY A 142 -10.54 -16.20 17.04
N MET A 143 -9.48 -16.40 17.82
CA MET A 143 -9.06 -15.47 18.88
C MET A 143 -8.59 -14.14 18.31
N ASN A 144 -7.83 -14.14 17.21
CA ASN A 144 -7.43 -12.90 16.55
C ASN A 144 -8.63 -12.11 16.02
N ALA A 145 -9.62 -12.79 15.42
CA ALA A 145 -10.86 -12.13 15.00
C ALA A 145 -11.63 -11.54 16.19
N LEU A 146 -11.61 -12.20 17.34
CA LEU A 146 -12.19 -11.70 18.58
C LEU A 146 -11.46 -10.46 19.09
N PHE A 147 -10.13 -10.46 19.08
CA PHE A 147 -9.35 -9.28 19.46
C PHE A 147 -9.54 -8.09 18.52
N VAL A 148 -9.72 -8.31 17.22
CA VAL A 148 -10.10 -7.25 16.29
C VAL A 148 -11.44 -6.64 16.73
N LYS A 149 -12.45 -7.46 17.01
CA LYS A 149 -13.76 -6.97 17.47
C LYS A 149 -13.66 -6.18 18.77
N ILE A 150 -12.90 -6.69 19.74
CA ILE A 150 -12.66 -5.97 21.00
C ILE A 150 -11.95 -4.65 20.70
N HIS A 151 -10.92 -4.64 19.85
CA HIS A 151 -10.20 -3.43 19.49
C HIS A 151 -11.10 -2.37 18.84
N LEU A 152 -12.04 -2.79 17.98
CA LEU A 152 -13.00 -1.88 17.34
C LEU A 152 -14.02 -1.31 18.31
N LEU A 153 -14.42 -2.09 19.32
CA LEU A 153 -15.40 -1.68 20.32
C LEU A 153 -14.76 -0.80 21.42
N ASP A 154 -13.60 -1.23 21.92
CA ASP A 154 -12.77 -0.52 22.88
C ASP A 154 -11.32 -1.06 22.86
N PRO A 155 -10.35 -0.29 22.33
CA PRO A 155 -8.94 -0.68 22.32
C PRO A 155 -8.34 -0.99 23.70
N GLN A 156 -8.86 -0.39 24.77
CA GLN A 156 -8.32 -0.57 26.13
C GLN A 156 -8.59 -1.98 26.67
N VAL A 157 -9.63 -2.65 26.18
CA VAL A 157 -10.08 -3.97 26.64
C VAL A 157 -9.27 -5.12 26.02
N VAL A 158 -8.53 -4.86 24.94
CA VAL A 158 -7.74 -5.88 24.22
C VAL A 158 -6.68 -6.53 25.11
N ILE A 159 -5.91 -5.74 25.85
CA ILE A 159 -4.81 -6.25 26.69
C ILE A 159 -5.35 -7.12 27.84
N PRO A 160 -6.36 -6.68 28.62
CA PRO A 160 -7.00 -7.53 29.62
C PRO A 160 -7.54 -8.84 29.05
N ALA A 161 -8.21 -8.80 27.89
CA ALA A 161 -8.75 -9.99 27.24
C ALA A 161 -7.63 -10.97 26.83
N PHE A 162 -6.52 -10.44 26.29
CA PHE A 162 -5.36 -11.24 25.91
C PHE A 162 -4.70 -11.90 27.12
N GLN A 163 -4.47 -11.15 28.20
CA GLN A 163 -3.89 -11.69 29.43
C GLN A 163 -4.79 -12.76 30.07
N PHE A 164 -6.11 -12.57 30.06
CA PHE A 164 -7.04 -13.58 30.53
C PHE A 164 -6.88 -14.90 29.76
N LEU A 165 -6.90 -14.84 28.42
CA LEU A 165 -6.77 -16.03 27.57
C LEU A 165 -5.40 -16.70 27.70
N LEU A 166 -4.32 -15.92 27.84
CA LEU A 166 -2.97 -16.45 28.04
C LEU A 166 -2.82 -17.21 29.36
N ASN A 167 -3.59 -16.82 30.39
CA ASN A 167 -3.62 -17.51 31.68
C ASN A 167 -4.50 -18.77 31.70
N GLN A 168 -5.26 -19.06 30.63
CA GLN A 168 -6.09 -20.26 30.51
C GLN A 168 -5.25 -21.47 30.11
N LYS A 169 -4.72 -22.19 31.10
CA LYS A 169 -3.94 -23.43 30.87
C LYS A 169 -4.69 -24.56 30.15
N ALA A 170 -6.02 -24.48 30.07
CA ALA A 170 -6.86 -25.47 29.40
C ALA A 170 -6.96 -25.26 27.88
N LEU A 171 -6.49 -24.12 27.36
CA LEU A 171 -6.53 -23.76 25.95
C LEU A 171 -5.10 -23.58 25.41
N PRO A 172 -4.92 -23.70 24.08
CA PRO A 172 -3.65 -23.35 23.46
C PRO A 172 -3.28 -21.88 23.72
N SER A 173 -1.97 -21.60 23.74
CA SER A 173 -1.46 -20.24 23.81
C SER A 173 -1.95 -19.42 22.63
N VAL A 174 -2.37 -18.19 22.91
CA VAL A 174 -2.87 -17.29 21.87
C VAL A 174 -1.72 -16.42 21.34
N ASN A 175 -1.57 -16.39 20.02
CA ASN A 175 -0.63 -15.51 19.34
C ASN A 175 -1.37 -14.25 18.88
N LEU A 176 -1.05 -13.09 19.46
CA LEU A 176 -1.67 -11.82 19.07
C LEU A 176 -1.06 -11.31 17.76
N GLU A 177 -1.86 -11.26 16.70
CA GLU A 177 -1.43 -10.89 15.35
C GLU A 177 -2.01 -9.55 14.86
N LEU A 178 -2.66 -8.76 15.73
CA LEU A 178 -3.36 -7.53 15.35
C LEU A 178 -2.52 -6.57 14.50
N ALA A 179 -1.26 -6.34 14.88
CA ALA A 179 -0.38 -5.41 14.17
C ALA A 179 0.67 -6.10 13.28
N THR A 180 0.73 -7.44 13.28
CA THR A 180 1.76 -8.23 12.58
C THR A 180 1.22 -8.97 11.37
N ARG A 181 -0.10 -9.18 11.31
CA ARG A 181 -0.79 -9.68 10.13
C ARG A 181 -0.82 -8.62 9.04
N ASN A 182 -0.62 -9.05 7.80
CA ASN A 182 -0.77 -8.19 6.64
C ASN A 182 -2.26 -8.19 6.21
N TYR A 183 -2.96 -7.09 6.52
CA TYR A 183 -4.37 -6.90 6.17
C TYR A 183 -4.57 -6.29 4.76
N LEU A 184 -3.55 -5.67 4.19
CA LEU A 184 -3.60 -5.14 2.81
C LEU A 184 -3.41 -6.24 1.77
N GLY A 185 -2.93 -7.41 2.19
CA GLY A 185 -2.70 -8.54 1.29
C GLY A 185 -1.37 -8.44 0.58
N GLY A 186 -1.35 -8.74 -0.71
CA GLY A 186 -0.12 -8.80 -1.51
C GLY A 186 0.44 -7.44 -1.91
N SER A 187 1.36 -7.46 -2.86
CA SER A 187 1.85 -6.26 -3.53
C SER A 187 0.71 -5.50 -4.20
N LEU A 188 0.80 -4.17 -4.23
CA LEU A 188 -0.07 -3.36 -5.05
C LEU A 188 0.20 -3.63 -6.54
N ASP A 189 -0.83 -3.48 -7.36
CA ASP A 189 -0.70 -3.65 -8.79
C ASP A 189 -0.15 -2.37 -9.42
N SER A 190 1.12 -2.42 -9.83
CA SER A 190 1.80 -1.28 -10.47
C SER A 190 1.27 -0.99 -11.88
N SER A 191 0.54 -1.92 -12.51
CA SER A 191 0.04 -1.74 -13.89
C SER A 191 -1.00 -0.64 -14.02
N LEU A 192 -1.61 -0.24 -12.90
CA LEU A 192 -2.52 0.90 -12.83
C LEU A 192 -1.84 2.25 -13.09
N LEU A 193 -0.50 2.30 -13.11
CA LEU A 193 0.29 3.51 -13.36
C LEU A 193 0.93 3.53 -14.76
N ASP A 194 0.75 2.45 -15.53
CA ASP A 194 1.49 2.23 -16.78
C ASP A 194 1.17 3.31 -17.83
N GLU A 195 -0.07 3.80 -17.89
CA GLU A 195 -0.49 4.82 -18.84
C GLU A 195 0.18 6.18 -18.54
N GLU A 196 0.18 6.57 -17.28
CA GLU A 196 0.79 7.80 -16.78
C GLU A 196 2.31 7.79 -16.94
N VAL A 197 2.95 6.65 -16.63
CA VAL A 197 4.39 6.47 -16.83
C VAL A 197 4.75 6.54 -18.31
N MET A 198 4.02 5.84 -19.19
CA MET A 198 4.25 5.94 -20.62
C MET A 198 4.06 7.37 -21.14
N ALA A 199 3.05 8.09 -20.66
CA ALA A 199 2.82 9.48 -21.06
C ALA A 199 3.99 10.39 -20.64
N ALA A 200 4.54 10.20 -19.43
CA ALA A 200 5.69 10.94 -18.95
C ALA A 200 6.97 10.61 -19.74
N GLU A 201 7.21 9.34 -20.08
CA GLU A 201 8.36 8.90 -20.90
C GLU A 201 8.35 9.51 -22.30
N HIS A 202 7.17 9.70 -22.89
CA HIS A 202 7.01 10.28 -24.23
C HIS A 202 6.94 11.82 -24.23
N LYS A 203 7.00 12.47 -23.07
CA LYS A 203 6.91 13.94 -22.98
C LYS A 203 8.13 14.58 -23.63
N ASP A 204 7.89 15.32 -24.71
CA ASP A 204 8.94 15.99 -25.49
C ASP A 204 9.50 17.22 -24.76
N SER A 205 10.83 17.28 -24.66
CA SER A 205 11.57 18.45 -24.22
C SER A 205 12.42 18.98 -25.38
N VAL A 206 12.12 20.20 -25.80
CA VAL A 206 12.88 20.91 -26.85
C VAL A 206 13.88 21.86 -26.17
N PRO A 207 15.15 21.93 -26.61
CA PRO A 207 16.11 22.86 -26.03
C PRO A 207 15.60 24.30 -26.11
N LEU A 208 15.73 25.05 -25.00
CA LEU A 208 15.21 26.41 -24.79
C LEU A 208 15.58 27.42 -25.90
N ASN A 209 16.65 27.17 -26.64
CA ASN A 209 17.16 28.04 -27.70
C ASN A 209 16.64 27.69 -29.11
N ALA A 210 15.82 26.65 -29.26
CA ALA A 210 15.28 26.23 -30.55
C ALA A 210 13.91 26.85 -30.83
N SER A 211 13.81 27.62 -31.91
CA SER A 211 12.52 28.08 -32.44
C SER A 211 11.72 26.88 -32.96
N ARG A 212 10.43 26.78 -32.57
CA ARG A 212 9.48 25.78 -33.09
C ARG A 212 9.32 25.84 -34.63
N ILE A 213 9.76 26.93 -35.26
CA ILE A 213 9.66 27.19 -36.71
C ILE A 213 11.01 26.93 -37.43
N SER A 214 12.03 26.43 -36.73
CA SER A 214 13.34 26.18 -37.35
C SER A 214 13.28 25.07 -38.42
N LEU A 215 13.86 25.32 -39.58
CA LEU A 215 14.02 24.32 -40.66
C LEU A 215 15.26 23.43 -40.47
N SER A 216 16.08 23.67 -39.45
CA SER A 216 17.22 22.82 -39.10
C SER A 216 16.76 21.56 -38.37
N ASP A 217 17.46 20.44 -38.53
CA ASP A 217 17.26 19.26 -37.67
C ASP A 217 17.39 19.68 -36.19
N LEU A 218 16.47 19.24 -35.36
CA LEU A 218 16.43 19.55 -33.93
C LEU A 218 16.63 18.27 -33.13
N GLU A 219 17.53 18.32 -32.17
CA GLU A 219 17.62 17.27 -31.16
C GLU A 219 16.45 17.45 -30.18
N VAL A 220 15.59 16.44 -30.10
CA VAL A 220 14.46 16.37 -29.16
C VAL A 220 14.78 15.27 -28.17
N THR A 221 14.63 15.59 -26.88
CA THR A 221 14.84 14.64 -25.80
C THR A 221 13.49 14.33 -25.16
N HIS A 222 13.17 13.05 -25.02
CA HIS A 222 11.92 12.61 -24.41
C HIS A 222 12.13 12.21 -22.94
N GLY A 223 11.12 12.45 -22.09
CA GLY A 223 11.12 11.94 -20.71
C GLY A 223 12.26 12.47 -19.84
N VAL A 224 12.68 13.73 -20.05
CA VAL A 224 13.79 14.33 -19.27
C VAL A 224 13.52 14.29 -17.76
N GLU A 225 12.28 14.60 -17.35
CA GLU A 225 11.86 14.53 -15.93
C GLU A 225 11.88 13.08 -15.40
N VAL A 226 11.62 12.08 -16.25
CA VAL A 226 11.72 10.66 -15.90
C VAL A 226 13.18 10.26 -15.70
N GLU A 227 14.09 10.72 -16.55
CA GLU A 227 15.53 10.52 -16.38
C GLU A 227 16.05 11.16 -15.08
N GLU A 228 15.63 12.40 -14.80
CA GLU A 228 15.98 13.10 -13.55
C GLU A 228 15.47 12.31 -12.34
N PHE A 229 14.20 11.90 -12.33
CA PHE A 229 13.62 11.06 -11.29
C PHE A 229 14.42 9.77 -11.04
N ILE A 230 14.84 9.07 -12.11
CA ILE A 230 15.63 7.84 -11.95
C ILE A 230 17.02 8.14 -11.36
N THR A 231 17.63 9.25 -11.76
CA THR A 231 19.00 9.60 -11.32
C THR A 231 19.05 10.28 -9.96
N SER A 232 17.94 10.83 -9.46
CA SER A 232 17.78 11.37 -8.11
C SER A 232 17.10 10.37 -7.17
N GLU A 233 15.79 10.16 -7.30
CA GLU A 233 14.95 9.43 -6.35
C GLU A 233 15.26 7.94 -6.35
N CYS A 234 15.29 7.30 -7.52
CA CYS A 234 15.64 5.88 -7.63
C CYS A 234 17.09 5.61 -7.22
N ARG A 235 17.98 6.59 -7.36
CA ARG A 235 19.35 6.49 -6.84
C ARG A 235 19.37 6.48 -5.31
N THR A 236 18.52 7.25 -4.64
CA THR A 236 18.45 7.23 -3.15
C THR A 236 18.01 5.88 -2.58
N LEU A 237 17.33 5.06 -3.40
CA LEU A 237 16.90 3.71 -3.06
C LEU A 237 17.86 2.62 -3.57
N ASP A 238 19.00 2.98 -4.17
CA ASP A 238 19.97 2.06 -4.78
C ASP A 238 19.36 1.12 -5.85
N ILE A 239 18.35 1.60 -6.60
CA ILE A 239 17.68 0.84 -7.67
C ILE A 239 18.02 1.33 -9.08
N TRP A 240 18.87 2.36 -9.22
CA TRP A 240 19.40 2.79 -10.52
C TRP A 240 20.68 2.01 -10.86
N ASN A 241 20.79 1.49 -12.08
CA ASN A 241 21.93 0.69 -12.53
C ASN A 241 22.99 1.46 -13.34
N GLU A 242 23.02 2.78 -13.19
CA GLU A 242 23.98 3.71 -13.82
C GLU A 242 23.89 3.81 -15.35
N LYS A 243 22.96 3.12 -16.00
CA LYS A 243 22.70 3.27 -17.43
C LYS A 243 21.93 4.55 -17.72
N ARG A 244 22.06 5.01 -18.97
CA ARG A 244 21.33 6.14 -19.53
C ARG A 244 20.29 5.66 -20.54
N PRO A 245 19.18 6.38 -20.70
CA PRO A 245 18.17 6.06 -21.69
C PRO A 245 18.66 6.44 -23.10
N GLU A 246 18.05 5.85 -24.12
CA GLU A 246 18.19 6.22 -25.53
C GLU A 246 17.06 7.20 -25.92
N ASN A 247 16.95 8.31 -25.19
CA ASN A 247 15.83 9.26 -25.26
C ASN A 247 16.07 10.48 -26.16
N SER A 248 17.26 10.62 -26.76
CA SER A 248 17.56 11.67 -27.72
C SER A 248 17.28 11.20 -29.16
N LYS A 249 16.47 11.97 -29.89
CA LYS A 249 16.18 11.75 -31.31
C LYS A 249 16.39 13.03 -32.12
N LEU A 250 16.87 12.87 -33.34
CA LEU A 250 16.93 13.95 -34.32
C LEU A 250 15.57 14.09 -35.04
N SER A 251 14.83 15.14 -34.70
CA SER A 251 13.61 15.54 -35.38
C SER A 251 13.92 16.29 -36.67
N LYS A 252 13.55 15.73 -37.82
CA LYS A 252 13.75 16.38 -39.12
C LYS A 252 12.67 17.41 -39.39
N ALA A 253 12.95 18.38 -40.25
CA ALA A 253 11.97 19.42 -40.61
C ALA A 253 10.67 18.85 -41.23
N ARG A 254 10.75 17.70 -41.92
CA ARG A 254 9.58 17.02 -42.51
C ARG A 254 8.63 16.45 -41.46
N ASP A 255 9.14 16.04 -40.31
CA ASP A 255 8.33 15.43 -39.24
C ASP A 255 7.54 16.50 -38.47
N ARG A 256 8.03 17.74 -38.49
CA ARG A 256 7.42 18.93 -37.85
C ARG A 256 6.44 19.69 -38.76
N CYS A 257 6.48 19.45 -40.08
CA CYS A 257 5.65 20.12 -41.08
C CYS A 257 4.55 19.20 -41.63
N VAL A 258 3.91 18.39 -40.79
CA VAL A 258 2.61 17.80 -41.16
C VAL A 258 1.54 18.87 -40.92
N VAL A 259 1.13 19.52 -41.99
CA VAL A 259 -0.02 20.43 -41.99
C VAL A 259 -1.27 19.58 -41.74
N MET A 260 -1.94 19.79 -40.61
CA MET A 260 -3.34 19.37 -40.42
C MET A 260 -4.26 20.16 -41.36
#